data_AF-A0A6P6UU09-F1
#
_entry.id   AF-A0A6P6UU09-F1
#
_cell.length_a   1.000
_cell.length_b   1.000
_cell.length_c   1.000
_cell.angle_alpha   90.00
_cell.angle_beta   90.00
_cell.angle_gamma   90.00
#
_symmetry.space_group_name_H-M   'P 1'
#
loop_
_entity.id
_entity.type
_entity.pdbx_description
1 polymer ?
#
loop_
_entity_poly.entity_id
_entity_poly.type
_entity_poly.pdbx_seq_one_letter_code
_entity_poly.pdbx_strand_id
1 'polypeptide(L)'
;MASRPSAFDLLMSNASKKKSEQKQQKPSPKKRKTPTPIITSQNSAPISVKEPDSAQIKEAQLEKDMKNDDSSKVKDAQLGKSEEAVVKKPKVAITPDESLLELKDKAASFDPKKAAYWGKGQRVPFMFVAKALDAISKESGRIAITAIVCNMLRTVMETTPEDLVAVVYLLANRIAPAHEGLELGIGDASIIKALSEACGTKEAQIKKQYKELGDLGLVAKASRSSQSLMRKPEALTVVKVFDTFRLIAKESGKDSQEKKKNHIKALLVAATDCEPQYLIRLLQAKLRIGLAEQTLLAALGHAAVYVDKQSSTPANIDSSLEEAAKIVKQVYSVIPVYDKIIPALLADGVWDLPKTCSFSPGVPVGPMLAKPTKGVSEILDKFQDIKFTCEYKYDGERAQIHYMEDGTVEIYSRNAERNTGKYPDVVDAISRFKRLSVTSFVLDCEIVAFDREKKKILPFQVLSTRARKNVVLSEIKVGVCIYAFDILYINGQPLLQAQLDSRGQVC
;
A
#
# COMPACT_ATOMS: atom_id res chain seq x y z
N MET A 1 53.94 -39.42 -2.28
CA MET A 1 52.67 -39.17 -1.55
C MET A 1 51.74 -38.44 -2.51
N ALA A 2 50.66 -39.07 -2.96
CA ALA A 2 49.71 -38.47 -3.91
C ALA A 2 48.67 -37.64 -3.15
N SER A 3 48.50 -36.38 -3.54
CA SER A 3 47.50 -35.45 -2.98
C SER A 3 46.08 -35.93 -3.30
N ARG A 4 45.18 -35.86 -2.31
CA ARG A 4 43.75 -36.18 -2.50
C ARG A 4 43.12 -35.19 -3.49
N PRO A 5 42.29 -35.66 -4.43
CA PRO A 5 41.62 -34.81 -5.42
C PRO A 5 40.63 -33.85 -4.75
N SER A 6 40.48 -32.67 -5.33
CA SER A 6 39.59 -31.62 -4.83
C SER A 6 38.12 -31.99 -5.07
N ALA A 7 37.20 -31.37 -4.32
CA ALA A 7 35.76 -31.56 -4.52
C ALA A 7 35.30 -31.23 -5.95
N PHE A 8 36.04 -30.36 -6.66
CA PHE A 8 35.79 -30.01 -8.05
C PHE A 8 36.10 -31.18 -9.01
N ASP A 9 37.20 -31.90 -8.77
CA ASP A 9 37.61 -33.06 -9.59
C ASP A 9 36.59 -34.21 -9.47
N LEU A 10 36.07 -34.42 -8.25
CA LEU A 10 34.99 -35.36 -7.98
C LEU A 10 33.68 -35.00 -8.69
N LEU A 11 33.36 -33.70 -8.81
CA LEU A 11 32.14 -33.24 -9.46
C LEU A 11 32.20 -33.40 -10.99
N MET A 12 33.35 -33.10 -11.59
CA MET A 12 33.56 -33.22 -13.04
C MET A 12 33.63 -34.68 -13.51
N SER A 13 34.17 -35.58 -12.68
CA SER A 13 34.18 -37.02 -12.99
C SER A 13 32.78 -37.64 -12.99
N ASN A 14 31.89 -37.19 -12.11
CA ASN A 14 30.51 -37.66 -12.01
C ASN A 14 29.61 -37.13 -13.15
N ALA A 15 29.85 -35.92 -13.64
CA ALA A 15 29.15 -35.37 -14.80
C ALA A 15 29.47 -36.15 -16.10
N SER A 16 30.71 -36.63 -16.21
CA SER A 16 31.19 -37.41 -17.36
C SER A 16 30.56 -38.82 -17.41
N LYS A 17 30.35 -39.46 -16.25
CA LYS A 17 29.68 -40.78 -16.16
C LYS A 17 28.17 -40.73 -16.45
N LYS A 18 27.47 -39.64 -16.08
CA LYS A 18 26.03 -39.49 -16.38
C LYS A 18 25.72 -39.30 -17.86
N LYS A 19 26.67 -38.77 -18.66
CA LYS A 19 26.50 -38.60 -20.11
C LYS A 19 26.53 -39.92 -20.89
N SER A 20 27.19 -40.96 -20.38
CA SER A 20 27.25 -42.28 -21.03
C SER A 20 26.00 -43.14 -20.80
N GLU A 21 25.24 -42.91 -19.73
CA GLU A 21 24.08 -43.75 -19.37
C GLU A 21 22.75 -43.30 -20.01
N GLN A 22 22.65 -42.08 -20.55
CA GLN A 22 21.39 -41.54 -21.11
C GLN A 22 21.11 -41.90 -22.59
N LYS A 23 21.90 -42.77 -23.24
CA LYS A 23 21.73 -43.09 -24.68
C LYS A 23 20.88 -44.31 -25.02
N GLN A 24 20.18 -44.94 -24.07
CA GLN A 24 19.29 -46.06 -24.38
C GLN A 24 17.97 -46.01 -23.59
N GLN A 25 16.88 -45.52 -24.22
CA GLN A 25 15.52 -46.10 -24.12
C GLN A 25 14.48 -45.36 -25.00
N LYS A 26 13.53 -46.15 -25.53
CA LYS A 26 12.48 -45.88 -26.54
C LYS A 26 11.18 -45.26 -25.94
N PRO A 27 10.24 -44.71 -26.75
CA PRO A 27 9.23 -43.75 -26.29
C PRO A 27 7.93 -44.38 -25.75
N SER A 28 7.24 -43.65 -24.86
CA SER A 28 5.92 -44.01 -24.28
C SER A 28 4.80 -43.02 -24.70
N PRO A 29 3.51 -43.41 -24.66
CA PRO A 29 2.44 -42.77 -25.44
C PRO A 29 1.54 -41.76 -24.67
N LYS A 30 0.60 -41.21 -25.43
CA LYS A 30 -0.22 -39.97 -25.30
C LYS A 30 -1.11 -39.81 -24.05
N LYS A 31 -1.32 -38.52 -23.72
CA LYS A 31 -2.21 -37.90 -22.72
C LYS A 31 -3.70 -38.29 -22.84
N ARG A 32 -4.39 -38.45 -21.70
CA ARG A 32 -5.86 -38.40 -21.57
C ARG A 32 -6.29 -37.45 -20.43
N LYS A 33 -7.54 -36.98 -20.57
CA LYS A 33 -8.19 -35.75 -20.07
C LYS A 33 -8.61 -35.75 -18.58
N THR A 34 -8.81 -34.53 -18.08
CA THR A 34 -9.42 -34.05 -16.82
C THR A 34 -10.81 -34.63 -16.47
N PRO A 35 -11.18 -34.67 -15.17
CA PRO A 35 -12.58 -34.73 -14.72
C PRO A 35 -13.08 -33.44 -14.03
N THR A 36 -14.33 -33.11 -14.31
CA THR A 36 -15.20 -32.05 -13.76
C THR A 36 -15.88 -32.52 -12.45
N PRO A 37 -16.29 -31.64 -11.52
CA PRO A 37 -16.79 -32.06 -10.20
C PRO A 37 -18.28 -32.43 -10.17
N ILE A 38 -18.60 -33.40 -9.32
CA ILE A 38 -19.96 -33.91 -9.05
C ILE A 38 -20.65 -33.03 -8.00
N ILE A 39 -21.85 -32.57 -8.34
CA ILE A 39 -22.84 -31.93 -7.47
C ILE A 39 -23.59 -33.04 -6.72
N THR A 40 -23.73 -32.94 -5.40
CA THR A 40 -24.73 -33.69 -4.63
C THR A 40 -25.57 -32.72 -3.80
N SER A 41 -26.85 -32.69 -4.14
CA SER A 41 -27.96 -32.06 -3.46
C SER A 41 -28.64 -33.07 -2.55
N GLN A 42 -28.91 -32.75 -1.27
CA GLN A 42 -30.06 -33.33 -0.54
C GLN A 42 -30.64 -32.30 0.44
N ASN A 43 -31.91 -31.97 0.20
CA ASN A 43 -32.85 -31.33 1.12
C ASN A 43 -33.41 -32.38 2.08
N SER A 44 -33.61 -32.01 3.36
CA SER A 44 -34.73 -32.51 4.16
C SER A 44 -34.97 -31.64 5.41
N ALA A 45 -36.17 -31.07 5.47
CA ALA A 45 -36.97 -30.72 6.66
C ALA A 45 -38.35 -31.41 6.42
N PRO A 46 -39.28 -31.59 7.39
CA PRO A 46 -39.55 -30.74 8.57
C PRO A 46 -40.05 -31.48 9.85
N ILE A 47 -40.32 -30.74 10.94
CA ILE A 47 -41.63 -30.65 11.67
C ILE A 47 -41.45 -30.05 13.09
N SER A 48 -42.47 -29.28 13.47
CA SER A 48 -42.66 -28.36 14.61
C SER A 48 -43.25 -29.02 15.86
N VAL A 49 -42.97 -28.47 17.07
CA VAL A 49 -43.91 -28.47 18.23
C VAL A 49 -43.79 -27.13 19.00
N LYS A 50 -44.96 -26.65 19.46
CA LYS A 50 -45.33 -25.37 20.10
C LYS A 50 -45.15 -25.32 21.64
N GLU A 51 -44.65 -24.17 22.14
CA GLU A 51 -45.14 -23.27 23.24
C GLU A 51 -45.47 -23.80 24.68
N PRO A 52 -45.62 -22.96 25.75
CA PRO A 52 -45.91 -21.50 25.77
C PRO A 52 -45.26 -20.58 26.86
N ASP A 53 -45.45 -19.28 26.61
CA ASP A 53 -45.87 -18.14 27.47
C ASP A 53 -45.00 -17.25 28.41
N SER A 54 -45.26 -15.95 28.20
CA SER A 54 -45.41 -14.80 29.12
C SER A 54 -44.20 -14.08 29.74
N ALA A 55 -44.04 -12.79 29.38
CA ALA A 55 -44.39 -11.65 30.24
C ALA A 55 -44.09 -10.29 29.56
N GLN A 56 -45.13 -9.47 29.45
CA GLN A 56 -45.15 -8.06 29.04
C GLN A 56 -44.78 -7.15 30.22
N ILE A 57 -44.13 -6.01 29.97
CA ILE A 57 -44.32 -4.77 30.77
C ILE A 57 -44.29 -3.56 29.83
N LYS A 58 -45.32 -2.71 29.96
CA LYS A 58 -45.46 -1.39 29.35
C LYS A 58 -45.69 -0.34 30.46
N GLU A 59 -45.11 0.84 30.24
CA GLU A 59 -45.54 2.20 30.60
C GLU A 59 -45.57 2.67 32.08
N ALA A 60 -44.91 3.82 32.30
CA ALA A 60 -45.47 4.91 33.12
C ALA A 60 -44.90 6.27 32.63
N GLN A 61 -45.83 7.15 32.26
CA GLN A 61 -45.67 8.59 32.03
C GLN A 61 -45.55 9.34 33.36
N LEU A 62 -44.94 10.54 33.32
CA LEU A 62 -45.26 11.65 34.24
C LEU A 62 -45.17 12.96 33.45
N GLU A 63 -46.33 13.48 33.06
CA GLU A 63 -46.54 14.89 32.72
C GLU A 63 -46.84 15.66 34.02
N LYS A 64 -46.39 16.92 34.08
CA LYS A 64 -47.11 17.98 34.80
C LYS A 64 -47.09 19.26 33.97
N ASP A 65 -48.30 19.75 33.78
CA ASP A 65 -48.72 21.00 33.17
C ASP A 65 -48.03 22.25 33.75
N MET A 66 -47.89 23.27 32.91
CA MET A 66 -48.44 24.60 33.17
C MET A 66 -48.62 25.35 31.85
N LYS A 67 -49.89 25.58 31.48
CA LYS A 67 -50.31 26.60 30.51
C LYS A 67 -50.24 27.97 31.19
N ASN A 68 -49.83 29.00 30.45
CA ASN A 68 -50.66 30.21 30.35
C ASN A 68 -50.37 30.95 29.04
N ASP A 69 -51.49 31.39 28.50
CA ASP A 69 -51.76 32.17 27.30
C ASP A 69 -51.29 33.62 27.50
N ASP A 70 -50.73 34.26 26.47
CA ASP A 70 -51.20 35.60 26.08
C ASP A 70 -50.71 36.01 24.68
N SER A 71 -51.66 36.48 23.90
CA SER A 71 -51.51 37.13 22.62
C SER A 71 -51.24 38.62 22.80
N SER A 72 -50.21 39.18 22.16
CA SER A 72 -50.29 40.60 21.75
C SER A 72 -49.32 40.98 20.64
N LYS A 73 -49.83 41.91 19.83
CA LYS A 73 -49.30 42.46 18.59
C LYS A 73 -48.06 43.35 18.80
N VAL A 74 -47.18 43.30 17.80
CA VAL A 74 -46.52 44.41 17.09
C VAL A 74 -46.14 45.64 17.92
N LYS A 75 -44.83 45.94 17.97
CA LYS A 75 -44.29 47.29 17.73
C LYS A 75 -42.81 47.26 17.35
N ASP A 76 -42.52 48.06 16.33
CA ASP A 76 -41.21 48.38 15.77
C ASP A 76 -40.13 48.71 16.80
N ALA A 77 -38.92 48.20 16.54
CA ALA A 77 -37.68 48.88 16.92
C ALA A 77 -36.57 48.51 15.92
N GLN A 78 -36.20 49.48 15.11
CA GLN A 78 -35.01 49.47 14.26
C GLN A 78 -33.75 49.20 15.08
N LEU A 79 -32.92 48.26 14.63
CA LEU A 79 -31.49 48.26 14.93
C LEU A 79 -30.70 47.71 13.74
N GLY A 80 -29.89 48.60 13.16
CA GLY A 80 -28.56 48.33 12.60
C GLY A 80 -28.46 47.29 11.50
N LYS A 81 -28.41 47.76 10.24
CA LYS A 81 -27.76 47.04 9.14
C LYS A 81 -26.29 46.78 9.51
N SER A 82 -25.97 45.56 9.90
CA SER A 82 -24.62 45.02 9.71
C SER A 82 -24.56 44.46 8.29
N GLU A 83 -23.78 45.10 7.44
CA GLU A 83 -23.44 44.59 6.12
C GLU A 83 -22.77 43.22 6.28
N GLU A 84 -23.48 42.15 5.94
CA GLU A 84 -22.85 40.86 5.68
C GLU A 84 -21.92 41.04 4.47
N ALA A 85 -20.63 41.09 4.75
CA ALA A 85 -19.59 41.00 3.75
C ALA A 85 -19.78 39.68 2.98
N VAL A 86 -20.39 39.77 1.81
CA VAL A 86 -20.47 38.69 0.83
C VAL A 86 -19.03 38.31 0.47
N VAL A 87 -18.54 37.23 1.07
CA VAL A 87 -17.31 36.57 0.64
C VAL A 87 -17.55 36.09 -0.79
N LYS A 88 -17.15 36.91 -1.77
CA LYS A 88 -17.14 36.55 -3.18
C LYS A 88 -16.29 35.30 -3.34
N LYS A 89 -16.92 34.16 -3.63
CA LYS A 89 -16.22 32.97 -4.11
C LYS A 89 -15.34 33.38 -5.29
N PRO A 90 -14.03 33.09 -5.29
CA PRO A 90 -13.18 33.43 -6.42
C PRO A 90 -13.77 32.79 -7.69
N LYS A 91 -13.86 33.56 -8.77
CA LYS A 91 -14.24 33.03 -10.08
C LYS A 91 -13.22 31.96 -10.44
N VAL A 92 -13.64 30.70 -10.40
CA VAL A 92 -12.85 29.57 -10.87
C VAL A 92 -12.60 29.78 -12.37
N ALA A 93 -11.33 29.97 -12.74
CA ALA A 93 -10.97 30.43 -14.09
C ALA A 93 -11.09 29.34 -15.17
N ILE A 94 -11.11 28.06 -14.77
CA ILE A 94 -11.14 26.89 -15.66
C ILE A 94 -11.94 25.73 -15.03
N THR A 95 -12.50 24.86 -15.86
CA THR A 95 -13.23 23.65 -15.47
C THR A 95 -12.29 22.48 -15.16
N PRO A 96 -12.77 21.40 -14.49
CA PRO A 96 -11.97 20.20 -14.28
C PRO A 96 -11.46 19.53 -15.56
N ASP A 97 -12.20 19.65 -16.67
CA ASP A 97 -11.78 19.09 -17.97
C ASP A 97 -10.70 19.97 -18.64
N GLU A 98 -10.77 21.30 -18.51
CA GLU A 98 -9.71 22.21 -18.96
C GLU A 98 -8.43 22.03 -18.14
N SER A 99 -8.55 21.87 -16.83
CA SER A 99 -7.43 21.50 -15.94
C SER A 99 -6.70 20.24 -16.42
N LEU A 100 -7.45 19.24 -16.89
CA LEU A 100 -6.87 17.99 -17.40
C LEU A 100 -6.08 18.19 -18.70
N LEU A 101 -6.46 19.16 -19.54
CA LEU A 101 -5.71 19.50 -20.74
C LEU A 101 -4.36 20.09 -20.36
N GLU A 102 -4.33 21.02 -19.40
CA GLU A 102 -3.09 21.60 -18.88
C GLU A 102 -2.16 20.50 -18.31
N LEU A 103 -2.69 19.52 -17.58
CA LEU A 103 -1.88 18.42 -17.03
C LEU A 103 -1.19 17.56 -18.09
N LYS A 104 -1.72 17.51 -19.32
CA LYS A 104 -1.14 16.73 -20.43
C LYS A 104 -0.03 17.47 -21.17
N ASP A 105 0.19 18.74 -20.87
CA ASP A 105 1.27 19.51 -21.48
C ASP A 105 2.65 18.97 -21.11
N LYS A 106 3.63 19.30 -21.95
CA LYS A 106 5.04 18.96 -21.68
C LYS A 106 5.47 19.58 -20.36
N ALA A 107 6.06 18.77 -19.49
CA ALA A 107 6.47 19.22 -18.16
C ALA A 107 7.36 20.48 -18.18
N ALA A 108 8.27 20.60 -19.16
CA ALA A 108 9.16 21.76 -19.27
C ALA A 108 8.44 23.11 -19.48
N SER A 109 7.30 23.11 -20.16
CA SER A 109 6.51 24.33 -20.46
C SER A 109 5.26 24.49 -19.60
N PHE A 110 4.95 23.51 -18.75
CA PHE A 110 3.76 23.50 -17.92
C PHE A 110 3.82 24.56 -16.81
N ASP A 111 2.71 25.29 -16.64
CA ASP A 111 2.49 26.26 -15.56
C ASP A 111 1.48 25.70 -14.55
N PRO A 112 1.93 25.35 -13.32
CA PRO A 112 1.06 24.80 -12.27
C PRO A 112 -0.17 25.65 -11.94
N LYS A 113 -0.08 26.98 -12.09
CA LYS A 113 -1.18 27.89 -11.76
C LYS A 113 -2.36 27.77 -12.72
N LYS A 114 -2.11 27.36 -13.96
CA LYS A 114 -3.15 27.19 -14.99
C LYS A 114 -3.99 25.94 -14.79
N ALA A 115 -3.41 24.89 -14.20
CA ALA A 115 -4.13 23.65 -13.95
C ALA A 115 -5.02 23.72 -12.70
N ALA A 116 -4.81 24.67 -11.79
CA ALA A 116 -5.57 24.79 -10.56
C ALA A 116 -6.89 25.54 -10.77
N TYR A 117 -8.01 24.87 -10.48
CA TYR A 117 -9.35 25.47 -10.47
C TYR A 117 -9.88 25.73 -9.05
N TRP A 118 -9.00 25.67 -8.05
CA TRP A 118 -9.27 26.05 -6.65
C TRP A 118 -8.32 27.19 -6.24
N GLY A 119 -8.68 27.89 -5.16
CA GLY A 119 -7.83 28.96 -4.63
C GLY A 119 -6.62 28.44 -3.87
N LYS A 120 -5.52 29.21 -3.83
CA LYS A 120 -4.34 28.90 -3.00
C LYS A 120 -4.73 28.70 -1.53
N GLY A 121 -4.22 27.66 -0.90
CA GLY A 121 -4.57 27.26 0.48
C GLY A 121 -5.96 26.63 0.63
N GLN A 122 -6.75 26.50 -0.45
CA GLN A 122 -7.96 25.68 -0.43
C GLN A 122 -7.60 24.22 -0.64
N ARG A 123 -8.35 23.31 -0.01
CA ARG A 123 -8.10 21.87 -0.12
C ARG A 123 -8.27 21.40 -1.56
N VAL A 124 -7.35 20.52 -1.98
CA VAL A 124 -7.31 19.98 -3.34
C VAL A 124 -8.60 19.18 -3.58
N PRO A 125 -9.41 19.53 -4.60
CA PRO A 125 -10.61 18.76 -4.94
C PRO A 125 -10.23 17.33 -5.34
N PHE A 126 -10.95 16.33 -4.83
CA PHE A 126 -10.69 14.93 -5.19
C PHE A 126 -10.92 14.68 -6.70
N MET A 127 -11.87 15.41 -7.30
CA MET A 127 -12.09 15.44 -8.74
C MET A 127 -10.81 15.70 -9.56
N PHE A 128 -9.89 16.55 -9.09
CA PHE A 128 -8.63 16.84 -9.78
C PHE A 128 -7.77 15.58 -9.91
N VAL A 129 -7.63 14.84 -8.79
CA VAL A 129 -6.94 13.54 -8.76
C VAL A 129 -7.71 12.51 -9.59
N ALA A 130 -9.03 12.41 -9.45
CA ALA A 130 -9.86 11.45 -10.19
C ALA A 130 -9.77 11.64 -11.72
N LYS A 131 -9.76 12.89 -12.21
CA LYS A 131 -9.58 13.21 -13.63
C LYS A 131 -8.17 12.86 -14.13
N ALA A 132 -7.14 13.14 -13.34
CA ALA A 132 -5.78 12.74 -13.67
C ALA A 132 -5.63 11.21 -13.74
N LEU A 133 -6.18 10.48 -12.77
CA LEU A 133 -6.24 9.00 -12.80
C LEU A 133 -7.00 8.49 -14.04
N ASP A 134 -8.07 9.18 -14.45
CA ASP A 134 -8.83 8.85 -15.65
C ASP A 134 -8.05 9.06 -16.95
N ALA A 135 -7.29 10.15 -17.06
CA ALA A 135 -6.37 10.33 -18.18
C ALA A 135 -5.25 9.30 -18.19
N ILE A 136 -4.63 9.02 -17.03
CA ILE A 136 -3.57 8.01 -16.90
C ILE A 136 -4.08 6.63 -17.33
N SER A 137 -5.32 6.27 -16.96
CA SER A 137 -5.90 4.98 -17.33
C SER A 137 -6.07 4.76 -18.85
N LYS A 138 -6.06 5.85 -19.63
CA LYS A 138 -6.20 5.85 -21.10
C LYS A 138 -4.84 5.99 -21.79
N GLU A 139 -3.76 6.11 -21.04
CA GLU A 139 -2.41 6.28 -21.55
C GLU A 139 -1.64 4.95 -21.48
N SER A 140 -0.80 4.71 -22.49
CA SER A 140 0.06 3.51 -22.57
C SER A 140 1.53 3.85 -22.37
N GLY A 141 1.94 5.09 -22.67
CA GLY A 141 3.31 5.54 -22.56
C GLY A 141 3.70 5.92 -21.14
N ARG A 142 4.68 5.20 -20.56
CA ARG A 142 5.22 5.53 -19.22
C ARG A 142 5.70 6.98 -19.10
N ILE A 143 6.28 7.54 -20.16
CA ILE A 143 6.77 8.93 -20.19
C ILE A 143 5.59 9.91 -20.05
N ALA A 144 4.51 9.70 -20.80
CA ALA A 144 3.31 10.53 -20.73
C ALA A 144 2.63 10.41 -19.35
N ILE A 145 2.52 9.19 -18.79
CA ILE A 145 2.04 8.99 -17.43
C ILE A 145 2.91 9.75 -16.41
N THR A 146 4.24 9.68 -16.55
CA THR A 146 5.17 10.40 -15.67
C THR A 146 4.96 11.91 -15.75
N ALA A 147 4.75 12.45 -16.95
CA ALA A 147 4.50 13.88 -17.17
C ALA A 147 3.19 14.34 -16.52
N ILE A 148 2.09 13.61 -16.71
CA ILE A 148 0.78 13.93 -16.10
C ILE A 148 0.90 13.93 -14.58
N VAL A 149 1.52 12.90 -13.99
CA VAL A 149 1.71 12.81 -12.54
C VAL A 149 2.62 13.94 -12.04
N CYS A 150 3.71 14.24 -12.74
CA CYS A 150 4.62 15.34 -12.40
C CYS A 150 3.88 16.68 -12.36
N ASN A 151 3.13 17.02 -13.42
CA ASN A 151 2.36 18.27 -13.50
C ASN A 151 1.28 18.35 -12.40
N MET A 152 0.63 17.23 -12.10
CA MET A 152 -0.35 17.17 -11.02
C MET A 152 0.29 17.44 -9.66
N LEU A 153 1.44 16.81 -9.36
CA LEU A 153 2.18 17.04 -8.11
C LEU A 153 2.66 18.50 -8.01
N ARG A 154 3.18 19.08 -9.09
CA ARG A 154 3.61 20.49 -9.14
C ARG A 154 2.45 21.46 -8.87
N THR A 155 1.26 21.15 -9.38
CA THR A 155 0.04 21.93 -9.12
C THR A 155 -0.31 21.93 -7.64
N VAL A 156 -0.22 20.77 -6.99
CA VAL A 156 -0.49 20.65 -5.54
C VAL A 156 0.60 21.37 -4.73
N MET A 157 1.88 21.21 -5.07
CA MET A 157 2.99 21.91 -4.42
C MET A 157 2.85 23.44 -4.46
N GLU A 158 2.42 24.01 -5.59
CA GLU A 158 2.25 25.46 -5.76
C GLU A 158 1.03 26.01 -5.00
N THR A 159 -0.04 25.23 -4.91
CA THR A 159 -1.33 25.71 -4.40
C THR A 159 -1.59 25.37 -2.94
N THR A 160 -1.36 24.12 -2.56
CA THR A 160 -1.78 23.51 -1.29
C THR A 160 -0.82 22.38 -0.91
N PRO A 161 0.48 22.68 -0.64
CA PRO A 161 1.52 21.67 -0.39
C PRO A 161 1.22 20.75 0.81
N GLU A 162 0.41 21.18 1.76
CA GLU A 162 -0.07 20.39 2.90
C GLU A 162 -0.92 19.17 2.50
N ASP A 163 -1.58 19.21 1.34
CA ASP A 163 -2.38 18.10 0.82
C ASP A 163 -1.53 17.07 0.04
N LEU A 164 -0.25 17.37 -0.23
CA LEU A 164 0.63 16.56 -1.09
C LEU A 164 0.83 15.14 -0.55
N VAL A 165 0.95 14.97 0.77
CA VAL A 165 1.09 13.64 1.40
C VAL A 165 -0.11 12.76 1.03
N ALA A 166 -1.33 13.28 1.20
CA ALA A 166 -2.55 12.56 0.87
C ALA A 166 -2.63 12.23 -0.63
N VAL A 167 -2.27 13.17 -1.50
CA VAL A 167 -2.20 12.94 -2.95
C VAL A 167 -1.24 11.81 -3.28
N VAL A 168 0.00 11.85 -2.76
CA VAL A 168 1.03 10.83 -3.05
C VAL A 168 0.60 9.46 -2.54
N TYR A 169 0.00 9.37 -1.36
CA TYR A 169 -0.54 8.09 -0.86
C TYR A 169 -1.63 7.51 -1.76
N LEU A 170 -2.60 8.34 -2.20
CA LEU A 170 -3.67 7.87 -3.09
C LEU A 170 -3.11 7.43 -4.46
N LEU A 171 -2.13 8.14 -5.01
CA LEU A 171 -1.43 7.73 -6.24
C LEU A 171 -0.62 6.44 -6.08
N ALA A 172 -0.01 6.26 -4.90
CA ALA A 172 0.65 5.01 -4.52
C ALA A 172 -0.36 3.89 -4.23
N ASN A 173 -1.66 4.19 -4.24
CA ASN A 173 -2.74 3.26 -3.90
C ASN A 173 -2.54 2.65 -2.50
N ARG A 174 -2.14 3.49 -1.55
CA ARG A 174 -1.88 3.17 -0.15
C ARG A 174 -2.53 4.21 0.76
N ILE A 175 -2.68 3.87 2.03
CA ILE A 175 -3.23 4.78 3.05
C ILE A 175 -2.26 5.01 4.22
N ALA A 176 -1.21 4.20 4.31
CA ALA A 176 -0.18 4.25 5.33
C ALA A 176 1.07 3.50 4.81
N PRO A 177 2.23 3.65 5.47
CA PRO A 177 3.37 2.75 5.29
C PRO A 177 2.98 1.28 5.55
N ALA A 178 3.57 0.34 4.79
CA ALA A 178 3.21 -1.08 4.88
C ALA A 178 3.48 -1.68 6.28
N HIS A 179 4.52 -1.21 6.97
CA HIS A 179 4.94 -1.72 8.27
C HIS A 179 4.01 -1.34 9.41
N GLU A 180 3.15 -0.33 9.24
CA GLU A 180 2.11 -0.01 10.21
C GLU A 180 0.95 -1.03 10.19
N GLY A 181 0.87 -1.88 9.16
CA GLY A 181 -0.15 -2.93 9.06
C GLY A 181 -1.58 -2.40 8.91
N LEU A 182 -1.74 -1.16 8.45
CA LEU A 182 -3.05 -0.53 8.29
C LEU A 182 -3.71 -0.99 6.97
N GLU A 183 -4.69 -1.88 7.08
CA GLU A 183 -5.47 -2.39 5.96
C GLU A 183 -6.91 -1.86 6.00
N LEU A 184 -7.47 -1.51 4.84
CA LEU A 184 -8.89 -1.12 4.75
C LEU A 184 -9.82 -2.25 5.24
N GLY A 185 -9.45 -3.50 4.97
CA GLY A 185 -10.22 -4.68 5.37
C GLY A 185 -11.61 -4.74 4.73
N ILE A 186 -11.74 -4.24 3.50
CA ILE A 186 -13.01 -4.18 2.76
C ILE A 186 -13.00 -5.22 1.64
N GLY A 187 -13.95 -6.15 1.69
CA GLY A 187 -14.22 -7.08 0.60
C GLY A 187 -15.25 -6.54 -0.40
N ASP A 188 -15.28 -7.13 -1.59
CA ASP A 188 -16.23 -6.77 -2.66
C ASP A 188 -17.69 -6.80 -2.19
N ALA A 189 -18.06 -7.72 -1.30
CA ALA A 189 -19.43 -7.80 -0.75
C ALA A 189 -19.82 -6.54 0.04
N SER A 190 -18.93 -6.00 0.87
CA SER A 190 -19.17 -4.76 1.62
C SER A 190 -19.28 -3.56 0.69
N ILE A 191 -18.49 -3.53 -0.38
CA ILE A 191 -18.58 -2.48 -1.42
C ILE A 191 -19.91 -2.57 -2.17
N ILE A 192 -20.32 -3.77 -2.58
CA ILE A 192 -21.60 -3.99 -3.29
C ILE A 192 -22.78 -3.51 -2.43
N LYS A 193 -22.76 -3.81 -1.13
CA LYS A 193 -23.78 -3.34 -0.19
C LYS A 193 -23.78 -1.82 -0.06
N ALA A 194 -22.60 -1.20 0.10
CA ALA A 194 -22.48 0.26 0.17
C ALA A 194 -22.96 0.95 -1.12
N LEU A 195 -22.63 0.40 -2.30
CA LEU A 195 -23.10 0.88 -3.59
C LEU A 195 -24.61 0.74 -3.73
N SER A 196 -25.17 -0.42 -3.39
CA SER A 196 -26.61 -0.66 -3.40
C SER A 196 -27.36 0.39 -2.58
N GLU A 197 -26.90 0.68 -1.37
CA GLU A 197 -27.51 1.68 -0.48
C GLU A 197 -27.29 3.12 -0.94
N ALA A 198 -26.10 3.48 -1.43
CA ALA A 198 -25.78 4.83 -1.91
C ALA A 198 -26.53 5.18 -3.20
N CYS A 199 -26.73 4.18 -4.07
CA CYS A 199 -27.35 4.35 -5.38
C CYS A 199 -28.87 4.09 -5.36
N GLY A 200 -29.43 3.58 -4.26
CA GLY A 200 -30.85 3.21 -4.19
C GLY A 200 -31.23 2.04 -5.11
N THR A 201 -30.29 1.15 -5.40
CA THR A 201 -30.48 0.01 -6.30
C THR A 201 -30.42 -1.30 -5.52
N LYS A 202 -31.00 -2.39 -6.05
CA LYS A 202 -30.91 -3.71 -5.41
C LYS A 202 -29.52 -4.30 -5.61
N GLU A 203 -28.95 -4.96 -4.59
CA GLU A 203 -27.64 -5.64 -4.69
C GLU A 203 -27.56 -6.62 -5.87
N ALA A 204 -28.65 -7.30 -6.21
CA ALA A 204 -28.70 -8.23 -7.35
C ALA A 204 -28.37 -7.54 -8.69
N GLN A 205 -28.79 -6.28 -8.85
CA GLN A 205 -28.49 -5.49 -10.05
C GLN A 205 -27.01 -5.08 -10.09
N ILE A 206 -26.45 -4.65 -8.95
CA ILE A 206 -25.01 -4.34 -8.83
C ILE A 206 -24.17 -5.59 -9.14
N LYS A 207 -24.54 -6.75 -8.60
CA LYS A 207 -23.87 -8.04 -8.88
C LYS A 207 -23.95 -8.41 -10.37
N LYS A 208 -25.09 -8.16 -11.02
CA LYS A 208 -25.26 -8.36 -12.48
C LYS A 208 -24.31 -7.45 -13.27
N GLN A 209 -24.31 -6.16 -12.99
CA GLN A 209 -23.41 -5.21 -13.66
C GLN A 209 -21.94 -5.52 -13.40
N TYR A 210 -21.59 -5.97 -12.19
CA TYR A 210 -20.22 -6.37 -11.87
C TYR A 210 -19.78 -7.58 -12.70
N LYS A 211 -20.67 -8.55 -12.92
CA LYS A 211 -20.40 -9.69 -13.81
C LYS A 211 -20.16 -9.26 -15.27
N GLU A 212 -20.86 -8.22 -15.72
CA GLU A 212 -20.75 -7.69 -17.09
C GLU A 212 -19.49 -6.83 -17.28
N LEU A 213 -19.18 -5.94 -16.34
CA LEU A 213 -18.09 -4.97 -16.45
C LEU A 213 -16.75 -5.45 -15.86
N GLY A 214 -16.76 -6.43 -14.95
CA GLY A 214 -15.55 -6.96 -14.30
C GLY A 214 -14.81 -5.98 -13.37
N ASP A 215 -15.43 -4.84 -13.06
CA ASP A 215 -14.84 -3.75 -12.27
C ASP A 215 -15.93 -2.99 -11.50
N LEU A 216 -15.89 -3.05 -10.16
CA LEU A 216 -16.87 -2.36 -9.31
C LEU A 216 -16.76 -0.83 -9.40
N GLY A 217 -15.60 -0.28 -9.79
CA GLY A 217 -15.46 1.15 -10.06
C GLY A 217 -16.25 1.58 -11.29
N LEU A 218 -16.23 0.78 -12.36
CA LEU A 218 -17.06 1.04 -13.54
C LEU A 218 -18.55 0.94 -13.20
N VAL A 219 -18.92 -0.06 -12.39
CA VAL A 219 -20.30 -0.20 -11.88
C VAL A 219 -20.70 1.03 -11.07
N ALA A 220 -19.82 1.54 -10.19
CA ALA A 220 -20.07 2.73 -9.38
C ALA A 220 -20.29 3.99 -10.22
N LYS A 221 -19.47 4.19 -11.26
CA LYS A 221 -19.64 5.30 -12.22
C LYS A 221 -20.93 5.21 -13.00
N ALA A 222 -21.32 4.00 -13.43
CA ALA A 222 -22.57 3.79 -14.15
C ALA A 222 -23.82 3.91 -13.24
N SER A 223 -23.68 3.57 -11.96
CA SER A 223 -24.79 3.53 -10.99
C SER A 223 -25.02 4.87 -10.28
N ARG A 224 -24.77 6.01 -10.93
CA ARG A 224 -24.87 7.34 -10.30
C ARG A 224 -26.15 7.44 -9.45
N SER A 225 -25.99 7.99 -8.23
CA SER A 225 -27.08 8.00 -7.24
C SER A 225 -28.35 8.62 -7.83
N SER A 226 -29.40 7.82 -7.93
CA SER A 226 -30.74 8.23 -8.35
C SER A 226 -31.54 8.84 -7.20
N GLN A 227 -30.95 8.93 -6.00
CA GLN A 227 -31.60 9.47 -4.82
C GLN A 227 -31.56 11.00 -4.87
N SER A 228 -32.74 11.63 -4.94
CA SER A 228 -32.87 13.08 -4.79
C SER A 228 -32.50 13.49 -3.37
N LEU A 229 -31.45 14.30 -3.23
CA LEU A 229 -31.02 14.85 -1.93
C LEU A 229 -31.61 16.25 -1.77
N MET A 230 -32.23 16.53 -0.62
CA MET A 230 -32.73 17.88 -0.30
C MET A 230 -31.60 18.92 -0.27
N ARG A 231 -30.37 18.50 0.06
CA ARG A 231 -29.16 19.33 0.04
C ARG A 231 -28.03 18.59 -0.64
N LYS A 232 -27.41 19.23 -1.64
CA LYS A 232 -26.22 18.68 -2.28
C LYS A 232 -25.07 18.62 -1.27
N PRO A 233 -24.42 17.46 -1.07
CA PRO A 233 -23.27 17.34 -0.21
C PRO A 233 -22.11 18.20 -0.72
N GLU A 234 -21.22 18.59 0.19
CA GLU A 234 -20.00 19.30 -0.17
C GLU A 234 -19.10 18.43 -1.05
N ALA A 235 -18.43 19.06 -2.02
CA ALA A 235 -17.52 18.37 -2.93
C ALA A 235 -16.41 17.64 -2.15
N LEU A 236 -15.98 16.50 -2.67
CA LEU A 236 -14.91 15.73 -2.05
C LEU A 236 -13.57 16.45 -2.20
N THR A 237 -12.79 16.48 -1.13
CA THR A 237 -11.40 16.91 -1.14
C THR A 237 -10.50 15.69 -0.98
N VAL A 238 -9.27 15.77 -1.49
CA VAL A 238 -8.29 14.68 -1.40
C VAL A 238 -8.08 14.25 0.04
N VAL A 239 -7.90 15.21 0.95
CA VAL A 239 -7.69 14.89 2.37
C VAL A 239 -8.92 14.27 3.01
N LYS A 240 -10.14 14.74 2.71
CA LYS A 240 -11.37 14.11 3.22
C LYS A 240 -11.45 12.63 2.81
N VAL A 241 -11.13 12.31 1.55
CA VAL A 241 -11.10 10.93 1.06
C VAL A 241 -10.03 10.12 1.79
N PHE A 242 -8.80 10.65 1.85
CA PHE A 242 -7.66 9.99 2.48
C PHE A 242 -7.87 9.72 3.99
N ASP A 243 -8.34 10.72 4.74
CA ASP A 243 -8.62 10.61 6.17
C ASP A 243 -9.77 9.64 6.43
N THR A 244 -10.81 9.66 5.59
CA THR A 244 -11.91 8.70 5.69
C THR A 244 -11.42 7.27 5.44
N PHE A 245 -10.48 7.05 4.51
CA PHE A 245 -9.88 5.74 4.30
C PHE A 245 -9.02 5.29 5.49
N ARG A 246 -8.23 6.19 6.08
CA ARG A 246 -7.49 5.91 7.33
C ARG A 246 -8.45 5.57 8.48
N LEU A 247 -9.58 6.28 8.59
CA LEU A 247 -10.62 5.99 9.58
C LEU A 247 -11.22 4.61 9.37
N ILE A 248 -11.66 4.29 8.15
CA ILE A 248 -12.17 2.97 7.76
C ILE A 248 -11.20 1.86 8.14
N ALA A 249 -9.91 2.05 7.91
CA ALA A 249 -8.90 1.03 8.21
C ALA A 249 -8.69 0.82 9.72
N LYS A 250 -8.86 1.87 10.53
CA LYS A 250 -8.77 1.79 12.00
C LYS A 250 -10.03 1.22 12.66
N GLU A 251 -11.18 1.21 11.97
CA GLU A 251 -12.42 0.62 12.49
C GLU A 251 -12.28 -0.89 12.75
N SER A 252 -12.55 -1.29 13.99
CA SER A 252 -12.46 -2.67 14.48
C SER A 252 -13.51 -2.97 15.55
N GLY A 253 -13.70 -4.25 15.89
CA GLY A 253 -14.67 -4.68 16.89
C GLY A 253 -16.10 -4.83 16.38
N LYS A 254 -17.04 -4.93 17.32
CA LYS A 254 -18.48 -5.07 17.06
C LYS A 254 -18.97 -3.84 16.26
N ASP A 255 -19.81 -4.07 15.26
CA ASP A 255 -20.38 -3.04 14.37
C ASP A 255 -19.39 -2.35 13.41
N SER A 256 -18.10 -2.69 13.43
CA SER A 256 -17.10 -2.11 12.52
C SER A 256 -17.46 -2.22 11.03
N GLN A 257 -18.04 -3.35 10.61
CA GLN A 257 -18.46 -3.55 9.21
C GLN A 257 -19.55 -2.56 8.77
N GLU A 258 -20.51 -2.27 9.66
CA GLU A 258 -21.59 -1.33 9.38
C GLU A 258 -21.06 0.11 9.35
N LYS A 259 -20.16 0.48 10.27
CA LYS A 259 -19.48 1.78 10.26
C LYS A 259 -18.66 2.00 8.98
N LYS A 260 -17.82 1.03 8.60
CA LYS A 260 -17.03 1.07 7.35
C LYS A 260 -17.94 1.28 6.13
N LYS A 261 -19.04 0.52 6.04
CA LYS A 261 -20.04 0.68 4.97
C LYS A 261 -20.64 2.09 4.94
N ASN A 262 -20.99 2.64 6.10
CA ASN A 262 -21.56 3.99 6.20
C ASN A 262 -20.59 5.09 5.78
N HIS A 263 -19.29 4.97 6.11
CA HIS A 263 -18.25 5.87 5.60
C HIS A 263 -18.12 5.79 4.07
N ILE A 264 -18.09 4.58 3.50
CA ILE A 264 -18.03 4.38 2.04
C ILE A 264 -19.27 5.00 1.37
N LYS A 265 -20.46 4.73 1.91
CA LYS A 265 -21.72 5.30 1.42
C LYS A 265 -21.67 6.83 1.42
N ALA A 266 -21.20 7.45 2.50
CA ALA A 266 -21.10 8.91 2.59
C ALA A 266 -20.18 9.50 1.51
N LEU A 267 -19.05 8.85 1.22
CA LEU A 267 -18.17 9.26 0.12
C LEU A 267 -18.86 9.09 -1.25
N LEU A 268 -19.52 7.96 -1.49
CA LEU A 268 -20.22 7.68 -2.76
C LEU A 268 -21.38 8.64 -3.03
N VAL A 269 -22.11 9.04 -2.00
CA VAL A 269 -23.20 10.01 -2.11
C VAL A 269 -22.68 11.41 -2.49
N ALA A 270 -21.49 11.78 -2.03
CA ALA A 270 -20.85 13.05 -2.37
C ALA A 270 -20.10 13.04 -3.72
N ALA A 271 -19.75 11.86 -4.20
CA ALA A 271 -18.95 11.68 -5.42
C ALA A 271 -19.73 12.03 -6.69
N THR A 272 -19.04 12.65 -7.64
CA THR A 272 -19.57 13.12 -8.91
C THR A 272 -18.71 12.65 -10.09
N ASP A 273 -19.26 12.67 -11.31
CA ASP A 273 -18.57 12.29 -12.55
C ASP A 273 -17.77 10.97 -12.43
N CYS A 274 -16.43 11.01 -12.47
CA CYS A 274 -15.57 9.84 -12.38
C CYS A 274 -15.09 9.53 -10.96
N GLU A 275 -15.39 10.36 -9.96
CA GLU A 275 -14.99 10.13 -8.56
C GLU A 275 -15.45 8.78 -8.01
N PRO A 276 -16.70 8.30 -8.24
CA PRO A 276 -17.14 7.00 -7.73
C PRO A 276 -16.28 5.83 -8.23
N GLN A 277 -15.80 5.91 -9.48
CA GLN A 277 -14.93 4.88 -10.06
C GLN A 277 -13.64 4.76 -9.28
N TYR A 278 -12.97 5.89 -9.06
CA TYR A 278 -11.66 5.92 -8.42
C TYR A 278 -11.76 5.70 -6.91
N LEU A 279 -12.83 6.15 -6.25
CA LEU A 279 -13.10 5.79 -4.84
C LEU A 279 -13.18 4.27 -4.66
N ILE A 280 -13.98 3.58 -5.46
CA ILE A 280 -14.11 2.12 -5.33
C ILE A 280 -12.78 1.42 -5.66
N ARG A 281 -12.10 1.84 -6.72
CA ARG A 281 -10.81 1.25 -7.09
C ARG A 281 -9.74 1.45 -6.00
N LEU A 282 -9.70 2.62 -5.36
CA LEU A 282 -8.81 2.88 -4.22
C LEU A 282 -9.23 2.05 -3.00
N LEU A 283 -10.53 1.92 -2.70
CA LEU A 283 -11.04 1.09 -1.60
C LEU A 283 -10.69 -0.39 -1.78
N GLN A 284 -10.66 -0.87 -3.02
CA GLN A 284 -10.23 -2.23 -3.36
C GLN A 284 -8.70 -2.39 -3.40
N ALA A 285 -7.94 -1.32 -3.20
CA ALA A 285 -6.51 -1.24 -3.47
C ALA A 285 -6.15 -1.75 -4.88
N LYS A 286 -6.98 -1.45 -5.89
CA LYS A 286 -6.83 -1.90 -7.29
C LYS A 286 -7.15 -0.76 -8.27
N LEU A 287 -6.22 0.18 -8.46
CA LEU A 287 -6.41 1.31 -9.39
C LEU A 287 -6.55 0.91 -10.87
N ARG A 288 -5.80 -0.10 -11.34
CA ARG A 288 -5.85 -0.59 -12.74
C ARG A 288 -5.64 0.51 -13.80
N ILE A 289 -4.64 1.37 -13.60
CA ILE A 289 -4.37 2.52 -14.50
C ILE A 289 -2.97 2.53 -15.12
N GLY A 290 -2.14 1.49 -14.92
CA GLY A 290 -0.77 1.47 -15.46
C GLY A 290 0.24 2.37 -14.73
N LEU A 291 -0.18 3.13 -13.70
CA LEU A 291 0.73 3.84 -12.80
C LEU A 291 1.39 2.87 -11.82
N ALA A 292 2.70 2.69 -11.94
CA ALA A 292 3.52 1.94 -10.99
C ALA A 292 4.20 2.88 -9.99
N GLU A 293 4.54 2.36 -8.81
CA GLU A 293 5.25 3.11 -7.76
C GLU A 293 6.56 3.74 -8.26
N GLN A 294 7.33 2.99 -9.06
CA GLN A 294 8.57 3.50 -9.67
C GLN A 294 8.36 4.68 -10.63
N THR A 295 7.17 4.80 -11.21
CA THR A 295 6.78 5.95 -12.05
C THR A 295 6.35 7.13 -11.19
N LEU A 296 5.61 6.89 -10.10
CA LEU A 296 5.27 7.92 -9.12
C LEU A 296 6.52 8.54 -8.47
N LEU A 297 7.47 7.72 -8.01
CA LEU A 297 8.71 8.20 -7.39
C LEU A 297 9.55 9.03 -8.38
N ALA A 298 9.59 8.63 -9.65
CA ALA A 298 10.25 9.42 -10.69
C ALA A 298 9.55 10.77 -10.93
N ALA A 299 8.23 10.76 -11.03
CA ALA A 299 7.44 11.99 -11.18
C ALA A 299 7.58 12.94 -9.99
N LEU A 300 7.71 12.41 -8.76
CA LEU A 300 7.95 13.19 -7.55
C LEU A 300 9.33 13.87 -7.59
N GLY A 301 10.38 13.16 -7.99
CA GLY A 301 11.71 13.75 -8.20
C GLY A 301 11.71 14.82 -9.28
N HIS A 302 11.03 14.57 -10.41
CA HIS A 302 10.89 15.57 -11.47
C HIS A 302 10.14 16.81 -10.98
N ALA A 303 9.03 16.62 -10.25
CA ALA A 303 8.23 17.72 -9.71
C ALA A 303 9.05 18.61 -8.79
N ALA A 304 9.87 18.01 -7.91
CA ALA A 304 10.75 18.75 -7.00
C ALA A 304 11.74 19.63 -7.77
N VAL A 305 12.39 19.11 -8.82
CA VAL A 305 13.32 19.89 -9.67
C VAL A 305 12.62 21.07 -10.35
N TYR A 306 11.38 20.88 -10.82
CA TYR A 306 10.66 21.97 -11.50
C TYR A 306 10.15 23.06 -10.55
N VAL A 307 9.85 22.72 -9.29
CA VAL A 307 9.37 23.67 -8.27
C VAL A 307 10.55 24.43 -7.67
N ASP A 308 11.64 23.74 -7.37
CA ASP A 308 12.83 24.31 -6.76
C ASP A 308 13.79 24.89 -7.81
N LYS A 309 13.35 25.98 -8.46
CA LYS A 309 14.18 26.73 -9.42
C LYS A 309 15.34 27.49 -8.77
N GLN A 310 15.37 27.58 -7.43
CA GLN A 310 16.35 28.37 -6.67
C GLN A 310 17.52 27.52 -6.18
N SER A 311 17.32 26.25 -5.86
CA SER A 311 18.43 25.32 -5.65
C SER A 311 19.11 25.02 -6.97
N SER A 312 20.30 25.59 -7.18
CA SER A 312 21.15 25.23 -8.30
C SER A 312 21.42 23.73 -8.28
N THR A 313 21.07 23.03 -9.36
CA THR A 313 21.52 21.66 -9.58
C THR A 313 23.03 21.60 -9.32
N PRO A 314 23.52 20.66 -8.50
CA PRO A 314 24.95 20.43 -8.34
C PRO A 314 25.67 20.36 -9.70
N ALA A 315 26.79 21.08 -9.85
CA ALA A 315 27.48 21.27 -11.12
C ALA A 315 27.99 19.97 -11.78
N ASN A 316 27.98 18.86 -11.05
CA ASN A 316 28.42 17.53 -11.47
C ASN A 316 27.28 16.60 -11.95
N ILE A 317 26.07 17.13 -12.19
CA ILE A 317 24.90 16.34 -12.60
C ILE A 317 24.50 16.70 -14.03
N ASP A 318 24.70 15.75 -14.95
CA ASP A 318 24.38 15.92 -16.38
C ASP A 318 22.86 15.97 -16.64
N SER A 319 22.06 15.23 -15.86
CA SER A 319 20.61 15.16 -16.00
C SER A 319 19.92 15.30 -14.64
N SER A 320 19.48 16.53 -14.31
CA SER A 320 18.88 16.84 -13.01
C SER A 320 17.63 16.00 -12.72
N LEU A 321 16.81 15.72 -13.73
CA LEU A 321 15.59 14.94 -13.58
C LEU A 321 15.88 13.47 -13.26
N GLU A 322 16.86 12.87 -13.93
CA GLU A 322 17.23 11.47 -13.71
C GLU A 322 17.85 11.26 -12.33
N GLU A 323 18.75 12.16 -11.92
CA GLU A 323 19.39 12.06 -10.60
C GLU A 323 18.38 12.33 -9.47
N ALA A 324 17.48 13.33 -9.63
CA ALA A 324 16.40 13.56 -8.66
C ALA A 324 15.47 12.34 -8.53
N ALA A 325 15.09 11.71 -9.66
CA ALA A 325 14.30 10.49 -9.64
C ALA A 325 15.04 9.33 -8.95
N LYS A 326 16.35 9.22 -9.11
CA LYS A 326 17.19 8.22 -8.43
C LYS A 326 17.27 8.48 -6.93
N ILE A 327 17.49 9.73 -6.51
CA ILE A 327 17.51 10.13 -5.10
C ILE A 327 16.20 9.76 -4.42
N VAL A 328 15.05 10.17 -4.97
CA VAL A 328 13.74 9.87 -4.38
C VAL A 328 13.49 8.37 -4.27
N LYS A 329 13.89 7.58 -5.28
CA LYS A 329 13.78 6.11 -5.24
C LYS A 329 14.68 5.49 -4.17
N GLN A 330 15.91 5.97 -4.03
CA GLN A 330 16.85 5.49 -3.02
C GLN A 330 16.33 5.81 -1.62
N VAL A 331 15.90 7.04 -1.39
CA VAL A 331 15.31 7.47 -0.11
C VAL A 331 14.08 6.63 0.21
N TYR A 332 13.14 6.46 -0.72
CA TYR A 332 11.97 5.60 -0.49
C TYR A 332 12.34 4.14 -0.21
N SER A 333 13.43 3.63 -0.81
CA SER A 333 13.91 2.27 -0.52
C SER A 333 14.44 2.15 0.90
N VAL A 334 14.99 3.22 1.47
CA VAL A 334 15.56 3.23 2.83
C VAL A 334 14.50 3.54 3.90
N ILE A 335 13.57 4.45 3.60
CA ILE A 335 12.52 4.89 4.51
C ILE A 335 11.19 5.02 3.74
N PRO A 336 10.44 3.94 3.48
CA PRO A 336 9.22 3.96 2.67
C PRO A 336 8.02 4.60 3.41
N VAL A 337 8.17 5.87 3.81
CA VAL A 337 7.22 6.66 4.63
C VAL A 337 7.03 8.03 3.99
N TYR A 338 5.95 8.19 3.23
CA TYR A 338 5.64 9.48 2.58
C TYR A 338 5.35 10.59 3.61
N ASP A 339 4.81 10.25 4.79
CA ASP A 339 4.63 11.20 5.90
C ASP A 339 5.97 11.85 6.36
N LYS A 340 7.13 11.25 6.05
CA LYS A 340 8.47 11.83 6.33
C LYS A 340 9.13 12.39 5.07
N ILE A 341 9.07 11.65 3.97
CA ILE A 341 9.74 12.03 2.71
C ILE A 341 9.16 13.33 2.15
N ILE A 342 7.83 13.47 2.14
CA ILE A 342 7.19 14.61 1.48
C ILE A 342 7.46 15.93 2.23
N PRO A 343 7.32 16.02 3.56
CA PRO A 343 7.72 17.23 4.28
C PRO A 343 9.20 17.59 4.08
N ALA A 344 10.12 16.62 4.14
CA ALA A 344 11.54 16.86 3.92
C ALA A 344 11.82 17.34 2.48
N LEU A 345 11.16 16.73 1.48
CA LEU A 345 11.28 17.15 0.08
C LEU A 345 10.80 18.59 -0.13
N LEU A 346 9.72 19.01 0.54
CA LEU A 346 9.17 20.36 0.45
C LEU A 346 10.02 21.40 1.19
N ALA A 347 10.67 21.02 2.29
CA ALA A 347 11.46 21.91 3.14
C ALA A 347 12.91 22.05 2.66
N ASP A 348 13.57 20.93 2.36
CA ASP A 348 15.02 20.86 2.09
C ASP A 348 15.32 20.65 0.60
N GLY A 349 14.31 20.35 -0.21
CA GLY A 349 14.49 20.03 -1.63
C GLY A 349 14.99 18.60 -1.88
N VAL A 350 15.07 18.21 -3.15
CA VAL A 350 15.42 16.83 -3.53
C VAL A 350 16.89 16.49 -3.30
N TRP A 351 17.78 17.48 -3.39
CA TRP A 351 19.23 17.27 -3.33
C TRP A 351 19.72 16.93 -1.92
N ASP A 352 19.09 17.50 -0.89
CA ASP A 352 19.43 17.26 0.51
C ASP A 352 18.56 16.18 1.17
N LEU A 353 17.57 15.63 0.45
CA LEU A 353 16.69 14.58 0.93
C LEU A 353 17.42 13.36 1.53
N PRO A 354 18.54 12.85 0.98
CA PRO A 354 19.29 11.74 1.58
C PRO A 354 19.89 12.05 2.95
N LYS A 355 20.12 13.34 3.27
CA LYS A 355 20.68 13.77 4.57
C LYS A 355 19.61 13.78 5.65
N THR A 356 18.37 14.13 5.31
CA THR A 356 17.27 14.27 6.27
C THR A 356 16.40 13.02 6.37
N CYS A 357 16.37 12.19 5.31
CA CYS A 357 15.65 10.92 5.28
C CYS A 357 16.61 9.72 5.28
N SER A 358 17.21 9.43 6.43
CA SER A 358 18.12 8.29 6.62
C SER A 358 17.42 7.04 7.15
N PHE A 359 18.13 5.91 7.12
CA PHE A 359 17.66 4.66 7.70
C PHE A 359 17.44 4.78 9.21
N SER A 360 16.35 4.20 9.70
CA SER A 360 16.07 4.09 11.13
C SER A 360 15.53 2.70 11.47
N PRO A 361 16.05 2.02 12.50
CA PRO A 361 15.43 0.81 13.05
C PRO A 361 13.93 1.02 13.35
N GLY A 362 13.12 -0.04 13.23
CA GLY A 362 11.67 0.04 13.30
C GLY A 362 10.98 0.35 11.98
N VAL A 363 11.69 0.87 10.96
CA VAL A 363 11.15 1.04 9.60
C VAL A 363 11.88 0.09 8.64
N PRO A 364 11.18 -0.83 7.95
CA PRO A 364 11.84 -1.78 7.06
C PRO A 364 12.35 -1.12 5.78
N VAL A 365 13.57 -1.52 5.39
CA VAL A 365 14.20 -1.18 4.10
C VAL A 365 13.66 -2.08 3.00
N GLY A 366 13.48 -1.52 1.82
CA GLY A 366 13.22 -2.26 0.59
C GLY A 366 14.28 -3.34 0.36
N PRO A 367 13.89 -4.61 0.17
CA PRO A 367 14.83 -5.71 0.09
C PRO A 367 15.71 -5.62 -1.16
N MET A 368 16.99 -5.96 -1.03
CA MET A 368 17.82 -6.24 -2.20
C MET A 368 17.25 -7.45 -2.96
N LEU A 369 17.04 -7.29 -4.27
CA LEU A 369 16.45 -8.31 -5.15
C LEU A 369 17.52 -9.02 -5.98
N ALA A 370 17.28 -10.29 -6.32
CA ALA A 370 18.14 -11.07 -7.18
C ALA A 370 17.69 -11.01 -8.65
N LYS A 371 18.65 -11.01 -9.58
CA LYS A 371 18.38 -11.21 -11.01
C LYS A 371 18.51 -12.71 -11.33
N PRO A 372 17.53 -13.35 -11.98
CA PRO A 372 17.65 -14.75 -12.37
C PRO A 372 18.75 -14.90 -13.44
N THR A 373 19.49 -15.99 -13.36
CA THR A 373 20.62 -16.32 -14.23
C THR A 373 20.46 -17.76 -14.72
N LYS A 374 20.77 -18.03 -15.99
CA LYS A 374 20.51 -19.34 -16.61
C LYS A 374 21.65 -20.34 -16.46
N GLY A 375 22.82 -19.90 -15.97
CA GLY A 375 23.97 -20.76 -15.75
C GLY A 375 25.13 -20.05 -15.10
N VAL A 376 26.11 -20.84 -14.65
CA VAL A 376 27.30 -20.33 -13.95
C VAL A 376 28.14 -19.41 -14.84
N SER A 377 28.26 -19.70 -16.15
CA SER A 377 29.01 -18.86 -17.09
C SER A 377 28.48 -17.43 -17.13
N GLU A 378 27.17 -17.22 -17.12
CA GLU A 378 26.57 -15.87 -17.11
C GLU A 378 26.90 -15.11 -15.80
N ILE A 379 27.09 -15.81 -14.67
CA ILE A 379 27.56 -15.21 -13.41
C ILE A 379 29.03 -14.78 -13.56
N LEU A 380 29.88 -15.67 -14.06
CA LEU A 380 31.31 -15.41 -14.26
C LEU A 380 31.53 -14.27 -15.26
N ASP A 381 30.79 -14.24 -16.37
CA ASP A 381 30.87 -13.18 -17.37
C ASP A 381 30.41 -11.83 -16.81
N LYS A 382 29.41 -11.84 -15.90
CA LYS A 382 28.88 -10.62 -15.29
C LYS A 382 29.80 -10.04 -14.23
N PHE A 383 30.37 -10.89 -13.38
CA PHE A 383 31.22 -10.43 -12.27
C PHE A 383 32.70 -10.33 -12.66
N GLN A 384 33.15 -11.02 -13.72
CA GLN A 384 34.52 -10.99 -14.20
C GLN A 384 35.51 -11.18 -13.04
N ASP A 385 36.42 -10.23 -12.83
CA ASP A 385 37.45 -10.26 -11.78
C ASP A 385 36.94 -9.76 -10.41
N ILE A 386 35.64 -9.50 -10.26
CA ILE A 386 35.03 -9.10 -8.99
C ILE A 386 34.81 -10.34 -8.12
N LYS A 387 35.44 -10.38 -6.95
CA LYS A 387 35.19 -11.40 -5.93
C LYS A 387 33.72 -11.42 -5.52
N PHE A 388 33.10 -12.60 -5.53
CA PHE A 388 31.73 -12.81 -5.07
C PHE A 388 31.66 -14.03 -4.13
N THR A 389 30.54 -14.16 -3.41
CA THR A 389 30.23 -15.31 -2.54
C THR A 389 29.03 -16.08 -3.09
N CYS A 390 28.92 -17.36 -2.71
CA CYS A 390 27.80 -18.23 -3.05
C CYS A 390 27.12 -18.69 -1.77
N GLU A 391 25.84 -18.39 -1.63
CA GLU A 391 25.03 -18.78 -0.48
C GLU A 391 23.87 -19.68 -0.91
N TYR A 392 23.42 -20.53 0.02
CA TYR A 392 22.22 -21.32 -0.22
C TYR A 392 21.01 -20.39 -0.33
N LYS A 393 20.28 -20.50 -1.44
CA LYS A 393 18.96 -19.89 -1.54
C LYS A 393 17.95 -20.77 -0.80
N TYR A 394 17.71 -20.46 0.46
CA TYR A 394 16.72 -21.15 1.28
C TYR A 394 15.28 -20.98 0.73
N ASP A 395 14.42 -21.95 1.04
CA ASP A 395 13.00 -22.00 0.65
C ASP A 395 12.12 -21.73 1.89
N GLY A 396 11.96 -20.45 2.22
CA GLY A 396 11.23 -20.02 3.40
C GLY A 396 10.48 -18.72 3.19
N GLU A 397 10.34 -17.95 4.27
CA GLU A 397 9.84 -16.59 4.22
C GLU A 397 10.96 -15.62 4.60
N ARG A 398 11.26 -14.67 3.70
CA ARG A 398 12.19 -13.59 4.01
C ARG A 398 11.66 -12.74 5.15
N ALA A 399 12.53 -12.49 6.12
CA ALA A 399 12.24 -11.75 7.33
C ALA A 399 13.35 -10.73 7.59
N GLN A 400 12.98 -9.45 7.61
CA GLN A 400 13.86 -8.39 8.09
C GLN A 400 13.59 -8.21 9.59
N ILE A 401 14.56 -8.58 10.43
CA ILE A 401 14.42 -8.61 11.88
C ILE A 401 15.11 -7.37 12.46
N HIS A 402 14.33 -6.50 13.10
CA HIS A 402 14.82 -5.33 13.80
C HIS A 402 14.82 -5.59 15.30
N TYR A 403 15.97 -5.45 15.94
CA TYR A 403 16.12 -5.41 17.39
C TYR A 403 16.43 -3.97 17.80
N MET A 404 15.56 -3.38 18.61
CA MET A 404 15.62 -1.96 19.00
C MET A 404 16.34 -1.79 20.34
N GLU A 405 16.78 -0.56 20.63
CA GLU A 405 17.51 -0.23 21.86
C GLU A 405 16.69 -0.43 23.14
N ASP A 406 15.37 -0.30 23.05
CA ASP A 406 14.43 -0.59 24.15
C ASP A 406 14.19 -2.10 24.37
N GLY A 407 14.83 -2.95 23.56
CA GLY A 407 14.71 -4.39 23.59
C GLY A 407 13.54 -4.95 22.80
N THR A 408 12.75 -4.12 22.11
CA THR A 408 11.67 -4.57 21.25
C THR A 408 12.20 -5.25 19.99
N VAL A 409 11.49 -6.29 19.53
CA VAL A 409 11.81 -7.00 18.29
C VAL A 409 10.66 -6.84 17.32
N GLU A 410 10.98 -6.38 16.11
CA GLU A 410 10.03 -6.28 15.02
C GLU A 410 10.49 -7.14 13.84
N ILE A 411 9.57 -7.86 13.22
CA ILE A 411 9.84 -8.75 12.10
C ILE A 411 8.99 -8.29 10.92
N TYR A 412 9.63 -7.95 9.82
CA TYR A 412 8.95 -7.49 8.61
C TYR A 412 9.11 -8.50 7.48
N SER A 413 8.05 -8.67 6.68
CA SER A 413 8.08 -9.50 5.48
C SER A 413 8.88 -8.83 4.36
N ARG A 414 9.11 -9.58 3.27
CA ARG A 414 9.65 -9.03 2.01
C ARG A 414 8.95 -7.77 1.52
N ASN A 415 7.64 -7.65 1.76
CA ASN A 415 6.84 -6.51 1.30
C ASN A 415 6.65 -5.46 2.41
N ALA A 416 7.51 -5.46 3.43
CA ALA A 416 7.44 -4.58 4.59
C ALA A 416 6.17 -4.76 5.46
N GLU A 417 5.45 -5.89 5.35
CA GLU A 417 4.32 -6.19 6.23
C GLU A 417 4.81 -6.64 7.61
N ARG A 418 4.17 -6.16 8.68
CA ARG A 418 4.54 -6.54 10.05
C ARG A 418 4.13 -7.98 10.37
N ASN A 419 5.12 -8.83 10.58
CA ASN A 419 5.02 -10.26 10.87
C ASN A 419 5.40 -10.63 12.32
N THR A 420 5.69 -9.66 13.18
CA THR A 420 6.12 -9.89 14.57
C THR A 420 5.19 -10.85 15.32
N GLY A 421 3.87 -10.64 15.26
CA GLY A 421 2.88 -11.50 15.92
C GLY A 421 2.70 -12.89 15.30
N LYS A 422 3.32 -13.16 14.14
CA LYS A 422 3.33 -14.48 13.47
C LYS A 422 4.45 -15.39 14.01
N TYR A 423 5.53 -14.79 14.51
CA TYR A 423 6.75 -15.47 14.92
C TYR A 423 7.19 -15.12 16.34
N PRO A 424 6.37 -15.35 17.38
CA PRO A 424 6.76 -15.06 18.75
C PRO A 424 7.95 -15.92 19.21
N ASP A 425 8.14 -17.11 18.62
CA ASP A 425 9.29 -17.99 18.83
C ASP A 425 10.60 -17.41 18.28
N VAL A 426 10.53 -16.66 17.18
CA VAL A 426 11.68 -15.93 16.63
C VAL A 426 12.02 -14.73 17.52
N VAL A 427 11.01 -13.99 17.99
CA VAL A 427 11.18 -12.86 18.93
C VAL A 427 11.89 -13.32 20.22
N ASP A 428 11.45 -14.43 20.81
CA ASP A 428 12.08 -15.01 22.00
C ASP A 428 13.52 -15.45 21.73
N ALA A 429 13.75 -16.17 20.62
CA ALA A 429 15.08 -16.64 20.23
C ALA A 429 16.08 -15.48 20.02
N ILE A 430 15.68 -14.44 19.30
CA ILE A 430 16.52 -13.26 19.05
C ILE A 430 16.93 -12.57 20.35
N SER A 431 15.95 -12.39 21.25
CA SER A 431 16.20 -11.77 22.57
C SER A 431 17.18 -12.58 23.41
N ARG A 432 17.14 -13.92 23.29
CA ARG A 432 18.00 -14.85 24.04
C ARG A 432 19.40 -15.02 23.46
N PHE A 433 19.56 -15.04 22.13
CA PHE A 433 20.83 -15.40 21.48
C PHE A 433 21.70 -14.20 21.11
N LYS A 434 21.20 -12.96 21.22
CA LYS A 434 22.03 -11.77 21.00
C LYS A 434 23.21 -11.74 21.98
N ARG A 435 24.35 -11.19 21.52
CA ARG A 435 25.48 -10.91 22.42
C ARG A 435 25.12 -9.74 23.35
N LEU A 436 25.64 -9.75 24.57
CA LEU A 436 25.39 -8.69 25.56
C LEU A 436 25.86 -7.31 25.09
N SER A 437 26.92 -7.24 24.27
CA SER A 437 27.44 -5.98 23.70
C SER A 437 26.57 -5.38 22.59
N VAL A 438 25.54 -6.09 22.13
CA VAL A 438 24.65 -5.64 21.06
C VAL A 438 23.40 -5.01 21.67
N THR A 439 23.22 -3.73 21.38
CA THR A 439 22.12 -2.87 21.85
C THR A 439 21.00 -2.77 20.83
N SER A 440 21.33 -2.71 19.54
CA SER A 440 20.37 -2.62 18.43
C SER A 440 20.95 -3.22 17.16
N PHE A 441 20.13 -3.84 16.32
CA PHE A 441 20.57 -4.37 15.03
C PHE A 441 19.41 -4.57 14.05
N VAL A 442 19.73 -4.70 12.76
CA VAL A 442 18.77 -5.11 11.72
C VAL A 442 19.38 -6.19 10.85
N LEU A 443 18.78 -7.39 10.89
CA LEU A 443 19.19 -8.54 10.08
C LEU A 443 18.25 -8.75 8.90
N ASP A 444 18.78 -9.22 7.79
CA ASP A 444 18.02 -9.80 6.68
C ASP A 444 18.20 -11.32 6.70
N CYS A 445 17.08 -12.03 6.77
CA CYS A 445 17.06 -13.45 7.06
C CYS A 445 16.04 -14.20 6.21
N GLU A 446 16.21 -15.51 6.11
CA GLU A 446 15.15 -16.43 5.70
C GLU A 446 14.68 -17.24 6.92
N ILE A 447 13.38 -17.19 7.22
CA ILE A 447 12.75 -18.08 8.20
C ILE A 447 12.31 -19.35 7.48
N VAL A 448 12.83 -20.49 7.93
CA VAL A 448 12.63 -21.78 7.25
C VAL A 448 12.02 -22.78 8.23
N ALA A 449 11.04 -23.57 7.79
CA ALA A 449 10.48 -24.64 8.62
C ALA A 449 11.54 -25.70 8.91
N PHE A 450 11.59 -26.16 10.17
CA PHE A 450 12.64 -27.05 10.64
C PHE A 450 12.09 -28.12 11.58
N ASP A 451 12.44 -29.38 11.29
CA ASP A 451 12.16 -30.54 12.13
C ASP A 451 13.28 -30.69 13.16
N ARG A 452 12.97 -30.39 14.42
CA ARG A 452 13.96 -30.42 15.52
C ARG A 452 14.39 -31.83 15.90
N GLU A 453 13.53 -32.83 15.71
CA GLU A 453 13.84 -34.22 16.03
C GLU A 453 14.76 -34.82 14.98
N LYS A 454 14.41 -34.66 13.71
CA LYS A 454 15.19 -35.19 12.57
C LYS A 454 16.31 -34.25 12.12
N LYS A 455 16.42 -33.06 12.71
CA LYS A 455 17.41 -32.01 12.40
C LYS A 455 17.48 -31.69 10.90
N LYS A 456 16.32 -31.46 10.28
CA LYS A 456 16.22 -31.22 8.82
C LYS A 456 15.34 -30.03 8.48
N ILE A 457 15.70 -29.35 7.40
CA ILE A 457 14.85 -28.36 6.75
C ILE A 457 13.60 -29.05 6.20
N LEU A 458 12.46 -28.38 6.33
CA LEU A 458 11.17 -28.79 5.79
C LEU A 458 10.77 -27.86 4.63
N PRO A 459 9.94 -28.34 3.68
CA PRO A 459 9.48 -27.53 2.55
C PRO A 459 8.68 -26.29 2.98
N PHE A 460 8.67 -25.25 2.15
CA PHE A 460 7.87 -24.03 2.37
C PHE A 460 6.37 -24.32 2.61
N GLN A 461 5.82 -25.35 1.97
CA GLN A 461 4.41 -25.75 2.18
C GLN A 461 4.10 -26.04 3.65
N VAL A 462 5.05 -26.64 4.39
CA VAL A 462 4.90 -26.88 5.82
C VAL A 462 4.94 -25.56 6.60
N LEU A 463 5.87 -24.67 6.26
CA LEU A 463 5.95 -23.32 6.86
C LEU A 463 4.64 -22.54 6.68
N SER A 464 4.04 -22.63 5.49
CA SER A 464 2.81 -21.91 5.13
C SER A 464 1.57 -22.30 5.95
N THR A 465 1.62 -23.44 6.66
CA THR A 465 0.55 -23.89 7.57
C THR A 465 0.56 -23.19 8.92
N ARG A 466 1.62 -22.43 9.25
CA ARG A 466 1.67 -21.64 10.48
C ARG A 466 0.56 -20.59 10.50
N ALA A 467 -0.04 -20.40 11.67
CA ALA A 467 -1.00 -19.33 11.92
C ALA A 467 -0.36 -17.96 11.63
N ARG A 468 -1.15 -17.02 11.09
CA ARG A 468 -0.65 -15.72 10.59
C ARG A 468 -0.77 -14.57 11.59
N LYS A 469 -1.71 -14.63 12.54
CA LYS A 469 -2.00 -13.57 13.51
C LYS A 469 -2.25 -14.18 14.88
N ASN A 470 -1.91 -13.44 15.94
CA ASN A 470 -2.14 -13.80 17.34
C ASN A 470 -1.61 -15.21 17.71
N VAL A 471 -0.41 -15.55 17.26
CA VAL A 471 0.19 -16.86 17.54
C VAL A 471 0.66 -16.90 18.99
N VAL A 472 0.28 -17.94 19.72
CA VAL A 472 0.75 -18.20 21.08
C VAL A 472 1.91 -19.19 21.04
N LEU A 473 2.99 -18.92 21.78
CA LEU A 473 4.21 -19.74 21.80
C LEU A 473 3.93 -21.24 22.03
N SER A 474 3.04 -21.57 22.97
CA SER A 474 2.69 -22.95 23.34
C SER A 474 1.92 -23.70 22.25
N GLU A 475 1.34 -23.00 21.26
CA GLU A 475 0.53 -23.59 20.20
C GLU A 475 1.33 -23.84 18.91
N ILE A 476 2.62 -23.49 18.89
CA ILE A 476 3.47 -23.63 17.71
C ILE A 476 3.79 -25.10 17.46
N LYS A 477 3.21 -25.65 16.38
CA LYS A 477 3.47 -27.03 15.92
C LYS A 477 4.63 -27.14 14.94
N VAL A 478 4.88 -26.10 14.15
CA VAL A 478 5.93 -26.07 13.12
C VAL A 478 7.08 -25.20 13.62
N GLY A 479 8.15 -25.86 14.06
CA GLY A 479 9.40 -25.20 14.42
C GLY A 479 10.04 -24.51 13.20
N VAL A 480 10.80 -23.45 13.47
CA VAL A 480 11.54 -22.71 12.44
C VAL A 480 13.00 -22.52 12.84
N CYS A 481 13.84 -22.29 11.83
CA CYS A 481 15.21 -21.83 11.95
C CYS A 481 15.37 -20.48 11.23
N ILE A 482 16.25 -19.63 11.73
CA ILE A 482 16.57 -18.31 11.17
C ILE A 482 17.90 -18.45 10.44
N TYR A 483 17.90 -18.23 9.13
CA TYR A 483 19.11 -18.18 8.32
C TYR A 483 19.39 -16.73 7.95
N ALA A 484 20.22 -16.06 8.75
CA ALA A 484 20.68 -14.70 8.45
C ALA A 484 21.68 -14.72 7.29
N PHE A 485 21.54 -13.77 6.37
CA PHE A 485 22.43 -13.63 5.21
C PHE A 485 22.91 -12.19 5.00
N ASP A 486 22.37 -11.20 5.72
CA ASP A 486 22.90 -9.84 5.72
C ASP A 486 22.61 -9.13 7.05
N ILE A 487 23.41 -8.11 7.37
CA ILE A 487 23.18 -7.19 8.49
C ILE A 487 23.22 -5.76 7.98
N LEU A 488 22.12 -5.03 8.19
CA LEU A 488 21.90 -3.71 7.61
C LEU A 488 22.23 -2.58 8.59
N TYR A 489 22.30 -2.89 9.89
CA TYR A 489 22.52 -1.93 10.96
C TYR A 489 22.95 -2.63 12.24
N ILE A 490 23.84 -1.99 13.01
CA ILE A 490 24.24 -2.45 14.33
C ILE A 490 24.62 -1.25 15.23
N ASN A 491 24.14 -1.22 16.47
CA ASN A 491 24.55 -0.28 17.53
C ASN A 491 24.70 1.18 17.06
N GLY A 492 23.65 1.77 16.49
CA GLY A 492 23.71 3.16 16.00
C GLY A 492 24.22 3.32 14.56
N GLN A 493 24.85 2.30 13.96
CA GLN A 493 25.56 2.42 12.69
C GLN A 493 24.81 1.75 11.53
N PRO A 494 24.33 2.51 10.53
CA PRO A 494 23.78 1.94 9.30
C PRO A 494 24.89 1.40 8.40
N LEU A 495 24.70 0.18 7.89
CA LEU A 495 25.67 -0.55 7.07
C LEU A 495 25.29 -0.62 5.58
N LEU A 496 24.19 0.02 5.17
CA LEU A 496 23.66 -0.06 3.80
C LEU A 496 24.67 0.30 2.70
N GLN A 497 25.62 1.18 3.00
CA GLN A 497 26.70 1.61 2.08
C GLN A 497 28.01 0.85 2.28
N ALA A 498 28.11 -0.02 3.30
CA ALA A 498 29.28 -0.84 3.54
C ALA A 498 29.34 -2.02 2.55
N GLN A 499 30.55 -2.52 2.28
CA GLN A 499 30.76 -3.69 1.44
C GLN A 499 30.22 -4.96 2.11
N LEU A 500 29.72 -5.91 1.31
CA LEU A 500 29.13 -7.16 1.81
C LEU A 500 30.08 -7.96 2.71
N ASP A 501 31.39 -7.99 2.40
CA ASP A 501 32.39 -8.68 3.23
C ASP A 501 32.46 -8.07 4.64
N SER A 502 32.48 -6.74 4.74
CA SER A 502 32.45 -6.02 6.03
C SER A 502 31.17 -6.30 6.80
N ARG A 503 30.01 -6.37 6.14
CA ARG A 503 28.73 -6.72 6.79
C ARG A 503 28.74 -8.17 7.28
N GLY A 504 29.22 -9.09 6.45
CA GLY A 504 29.32 -10.52 6.78
C GLY A 504 30.25 -10.83 7.94
N GLN A 505 31.29 -10.02 8.18
CA GLN A 505 32.18 -10.16 9.36
C GLN A 505 31.54 -9.68 10.66
N VAL A 506 30.59 -8.74 10.57
CA VAL A 506 29.85 -8.20 11.72
C VAL A 506 28.69 -9.12 12.13
N CYS A 507 28.01 -9.69 11.13
CA CYS A 507 26.92 -10.66 11.32
C CYS A 507 27.42 -11.95 11.99
#